data_AF-A0A1I0R810-F1
#
_entry.id   AF-A0A1I0R810-F1
#
_cell.length_a   1.000
_cell.length_b   1.000
_cell.length_c   1.000
_cell.angle_alpha   90.00
_cell.angle_beta   90.00
_cell.angle_gamma   90.00
#
_symmetry.space_group_name_H-M   'P 1'
#
loop_
_entity.id
_entity.type
_entity.pdbx_description
1 polymer ?
#
loop_
_entity_poly.entity_id
_entity_poly.type
_entity_poly.pdbx_seq_one_letter_code
_entity_poly.pdbx_strand_id
1 'polypeptide(L)'
;MFALAAFQLLMYLSESVNKLFLLVFSVILACFIGYDKSISDYLYLSRIVVFFPYFLLGTMVDHRSIVMFVKKYNKVLCPISIMIIAIWFYLCCFKLDYVYVYRHLFTGRNPFSDQVIGYGPAARLLCYFITVVTGAGMLVIIPKQRLPGITDLGGRTLNVFFWHWPLYLIIDSYFGLSNLFDASKFGKIIYFSIAVFLSYVILALKPFDYPLVVIKRSCLRKNHKFE
;
A
#
# COMPACT_ATOMS: atom_id res chain seq x y z
N MET A 1 -10.50 0.63 -1.51
CA MET A 1 -11.66 0.72 -0.60
C MET A 1 -12.27 -0.65 -0.35
N PHE A 2 -12.66 -1.42 -1.38
CA PHE A 2 -13.23 -2.77 -1.22
C PHE A 2 -12.36 -3.73 -0.36
N ALA A 3 -11.06 -3.85 -0.66
CA ALA A 3 -10.17 -4.73 0.09
C ALA A 3 -10.05 -4.39 1.58
N LEU A 4 -10.09 -3.09 1.94
CA LEU A 4 -9.96 -2.65 3.33
C LEU A 4 -11.24 -2.93 4.13
N ALA A 5 -12.40 -2.78 3.49
CA ALA A 5 -13.67 -3.24 4.07
C ALA A 5 -13.70 -4.76 4.24
N ALA A 6 -13.19 -5.52 3.25
CA ALA A 6 -13.05 -6.97 3.36
C ALA A 6 -12.12 -7.38 4.51
N PHE A 7 -10.99 -6.70 4.71
CA PHE A 7 -10.10 -6.95 5.85
C PHE A 7 -10.79 -6.71 7.19
N GLN A 8 -11.54 -5.62 7.32
CA GLN A 8 -12.28 -5.33 8.54
C GLN A 8 -13.34 -6.39 8.83
N LEU A 9 -14.07 -6.84 7.79
CA LEU A 9 -15.06 -7.90 7.89
C LEU A 9 -14.41 -9.24 8.26
N LEU A 10 -13.29 -9.61 7.64
CA LEU A 10 -12.53 -10.82 7.96
C LEU A 10 -12.01 -10.80 9.41
N MET A 11 -11.55 -9.64 9.89
CA MET A 11 -11.13 -9.49 11.28
C MET A 11 -12.33 -9.68 12.23
N TYR A 12 -13.45 -9.00 11.97
CA TYR A 12 -14.66 -9.12 12.77
C TYR A 12 -15.18 -10.57 12.83
N LEU A 13 -15.18 -11.28 11.70
CA LEU A 13 -15.56 -12.70 11.66
C LEU A 13 -14.58 -13.62 12.40
N SER A 14 -13.31 -13.22 12.49
CA SER A 14 -12.24 -14.02 13.10
C SER A 14 -11.87 -13.56 14.51
N GLU A 15 -12.72 -12.74 15.15
CA GLU A 15 -12.43 -12.11 16.44
C GLU A 15 -12.27 -13.14 17.57
N SER A 16 -12.94 -14.30 17.47
CA SER A 16 -12.85 -15.40 18.44
C SER A 16 -11.60 -16.29 18.27
N VAL A 17 -10.82 -16.11 17.21
CA VAL A 17 -9.67 -16.95 16.87
C VAL A 17 -8.38 -16.31 17.39
N ASN A 18 -7.41 -17.13 17.83
CA ASN A 18 -6.09 -16.63 18.19
C ASN A 18 -5.42 -15.95 16.98
N LYS A 19 -5.06 -14.67 17.14
CA LYS A 19 -4.44 -13.84 16.09
C LYS A 19 -3.16 -14.44 15.51
N LEU A 20 -2.35 -15.13 16.33
CA LEU A 20 -1.13 -15.78 15.84
C LEU A 20 -1.45 -16.95 14.92
N PHE A 21 -2.44 -17.76 15.29
CA PHE A 21 -2.91 -18.88 14.46
C PHE A 21 -3.49 -18.36 13.15
N LEU A 22 -4.31 -17.31 13.20
CA LEU A 22 -4.88 -16.65 12.02
C LEU A 22 -3.79 -16.09 11.09
N LEU A 23 -2.71 -15.55 11.65
CA LEU A 23 -1.56 -15.06 10.88
C LEU A 23 -0.85 -16.20 10.16
N VAL A 24 -0.52 -17.28 10.85
CA VAL A 24 0.14 -18.44 10.23
C VAL A 24 -0.75 -19.04 9.13
N PHE A 25 -2.04 -19.23 9.43
CA PHE A 25 -3.00 -19.75 8.46
C PHE A 25 -3.13 -18.85 7.23
N SER A 26 -3.23 -17.54 7.41
CA SER A 26 -3.34 -16.60 6.28
C SER A 26 -2.07 -16.55 5.42
N VAL A 27 -0.88 -16.68 6.01
CA VAL A 27 0.38 -16.81 5.26
C VAL A 27 0.39 -18.09 4.43
N ILE A 28 -0.03 -19.22 5.01
CA ILE A 28 -0.12 -20.50 4.30
C ILE A 28 -1.11 -20.37 3.14
N LEU A 29 -2.32 -19.88 3.40
CA LEU A 29 -3.35 -19.66 2.39
C LEU A 29 -2.83 -18.77 1.24
N ALA A 30 -2.15 -17.68 1.58
CA ALA A 30 -1.55 -16.79 0.61
C ALA A 30 -0.40 -17.44 -0.19
N CYS A 31 0.32 -18.40 0.37
CA CYS A 31 1.32 -19.17 -0.39
C CYS A 31 0.68 -20.04 -1.47
N PHE A 32 -0.48 -20.64 -1.18
CA PHE A 32 -1.13 -21.58 -2.11
C PHE A 32 -2.07 -20.91 -3.12
N ILE A 33 -2.63 -19.72 -2.82
CA ILE A 33 -3.57 -19.05 -3.74
C ILE A 33 -2.97 -18.72 -5.12
N GLY A 34 -1.63 -18.69 -5.22
CA GLY A 34 -0.95 -18.42 -6.49
C GLY A 34 -1.05 -19.56 -7.52
N TYR A 35 -1.46 -20.76 -7.11
CA TYR A 35 -1.68 -21.89 -8.02
C TYR A 35 -3.03 -21.82 -8.73
N ASP A 36 -4.01 -21.12 -8.16
CA ASP A 36 -5.33 -21.01 -8.75
C ASP A 36 -5.38 -19.84 -9.75
N LYS A 37 -5.52 -20.17 -11.04
CA LYS A 37 -5.62 -19.19 -12.13
C LYS A 37 -6.99 -18.50 -12.19
N SER A 38 -8.01 -19.05 -11.54
CA SER A 38 -9.41 -18.58 -11.60
C SER A 38 -9.67 -17.38 -10.67
N ILE A 39 -8.86 -17.24 -9.61
CA ILE A 39 -9.07 -16.27 -8.52
C ILE A 39 -8.40 -14.90 -8.78
N SER A 40 -7.67 -14.77 -9.88
CA SER A 40 -6.75 -13.64 -10.13
C SER A 40 -7.45 -12.29 -10.35
N ASP A 41 -8.44 -12.21 -11.24
CA ASP A 41 -9.10 -10.94 -11.59
C ASP A 41 -10.53 -10.81 -11.03
N TYR A 42 -11.13 -11.88 -10.50
CA TYR A 42 -12.47 -11.81 -9.90
C TYR A 42 -12.43 -11.11 -8.53
N LEU A 43 -13.12 -9.97 -8.41
CA LEU A 43 -13.31 -9.19 -7.17
C LEU A 43 -12.02 -8.80 -6.40
N TYR A 44 -10.85 -8.83 -7.04
CA TYR A 44 -9.55 -8.64 -6.37
C TYR A 44 -9.29 -9.63 -5.21
N LEU A 45 -9.89 -10.83 -5.28
CA LEU A 45 -9.85 -11.80 -4.18
C LEU A 45 -8.43 -12.29 -3.87
N SER A 46 -7.63 -12.56 -4.91
CA SER A 46 -6.19 -12.87 -4.76
C SER A 46 -5.47 -11.80 -3.94
N ARG A 47 -5.75 -10.52 -4.20
CA ARG A 47 -5.11 -9.40 -3.49
C ARG A 47 -5.55 -9.36 -2.02
N ILE A 48 -6.82 -9.60 -1.74
CA ILE A 48 -7.32 -9.65 -0.36
C ILE A 48 -6.56 -10.73 0.41
N VAL A 49 -6.51 -11.95 -0.11
CA VAL A 49 -5.83 -13.06 0.58
C VAL A 49 -4.33 -12.81 0.75
N VAL A 50 -3.65 -12.32 -0.30
CA VAL A 50 -2.19 -12.09 -0.26
C VAL A 50 -1.81 -10.93 0.68
N PHE A 51 -2.65 -9.90 0.84
CA PHE A 51 -2.30 -8.77 1.70
C PHE A 51 -2.86 -8.85 3.13
N PHE A 52 -3.82 -9.75 3.38
CA PHE A 52 -4.40 -9.94 4.72
C PHE A 52 -3.37 -10.24 5.83
N PRO A 53 -2.33 -11.08 5.62
CA PRO A 53 -1.32 -11.32 6.64
C PRO A 53 -0.62 -10.05 7.13
N TYR A 54 -0.31 -9.11 6.22
CA TYR A 54 0.32 -7.84 6.58
C TYR A 54 -0.63 -6.94 7.36
N PHE A 55 -1.91 -6.92 6.96
CA PHE A 55 -2.93 -6.18 7.70
C PHE A 55 -3.03 -6.71 9.13
N LEU A 56 -3.13 -8.02 9.30
CA LEU A 56 -3.21 -8.66 10.61
C LEU A 56 -1.95 -8.39 11.46
N LEU A 57 -0.76 -8.51 10.86
CA LEU A 57 0.50 -8.16 11.52
C LEU A 57 0.46 -6.71 12.02
N GLY A 58 -0.01 -5.76 11.21
CA GLY A 58 -0.18 -4.38 11.62
C GLY A 58 -1.13 -4.19 12.81
N THR A 59 -2.19 -5.00 12.93
CA THR A 59 -3.13 -4.95 14.08
C THR A 59 -2.58 -5.57 15.36
N MET A 60 -1.58 -6.46 15.25
CA MET A 60 -0.95 -7.11 16.40
C MET A 60 0.16 -6.26 17.02
N VAL A 61 0.77 -5.36 16.22
CA VAL A 61 1.90 -4.58 16.68
C VAL A 61 1.43 -3.27 17.32
N ASP A 62 1.84 -3.05 18.57
CA ASP A 62 1.55 -1.80 19.27
C ASP A 62 2.45 -0.64 18.76
N HIS A 63 1.80 0.45 18.36
CA HIS A 63 2.46 1.65 17.88
C HIS A 63 3.43 2.25 18.91
N ARG A 64 3.07 2.31 20.19
CA ARG A 64 3.93 2.91 21.23
C ARG A 64 5.21 2.11 21.40
N SER A 65 5.07 0.79 21.44
CA SER A 65 6.19 -0.15 21.52
C SER A 65 7.17 0.00 20.36
N ILE A 66 6.68 0.10 19.11
CA ILE A 66 7.54 0.38 17.93
C ILE A 66 8.29 1.70 18.10
N VAL A 67 7.58 2.78 18.44
CA VAL A 67 8.18 4.12 18.51
C VAL A 67 9.29 4.17 19.55
N MET A 68 9.09 3.54 20.72
CA MET A 68 10.08 3.42 21.77
C MET A 68 11.29 2.59 21.34
N PHE A 69 11.05 1.43 20.72
CA PHE A 69 12.12 0.56 20.21
C PHE A 69 12.99 1.27 19.17
N VAL A 70 12.36 1.88 18.17
CA VAL A 70 13.06 2.66 17.14
C VAL A 70 13.83 3.83 17.76
N LYS A 71 13.28 4.51 18.77
CA LYS A 71 13.98 5.63 19.44
C LYS A 71 15.21 5.14 20.20
N LYS A 72 15.10 4.01 20.91
CA LYS A 72 16.19 3.43 21.70
C LYS A 72 17.36 2.99 20.82
N TYR A 73 17.08 2.34 19.69
CA TYR A 73 18.09 1.78 18.80
C TYR A 73 18.34 2.61 17.54
N ASN A 74 17.86 3.86 17.48
CA ASN A 74 17.88 4.68 16.26
C ASN A 74 19.27 4.81 15.63
N LYS A 75 20.31 4.98 16.46
CA LYS A 75 21.70 5.16 15.98
C LYS A 75 22.22 3.95 15.20
N VAL A 76 21.72 2.75 15.51
CA VAL A 76 22.12 1.49 14.85
C VAL A 76 21.12 1.12 13.75
N LEU A 77 19.82 1.22 14.03
CA LEU A 77 18.77 0.85 13.08
C LEU A 77 18.71 1.78 11.87
N CYS A 78 18.98 3.08 12.04
CA CYS A 78 18.92 4.05 10.95
C CYS A 78 19.93 3.73 9.82
N PRO A 79 21.25 3.60 10.07
CA PRO A 79 22.20 3.26 9.01
C PRO A 79 21.90 1.88 8.38
N ILE A 80 21.48 0.90 9.18
CA ILE A 80 21.07 -0.42 8.67
C ILE A 80 19.86 -0.30 7.74
N SER A 81 18.86 0.49 8.13
CA SER A 81 17.65 0.71 7.32
C SER A 81 17.97 1.42 6.01
N ILE A 82 18.82 2.45 6.05
CA ILE A 82 19.28 3.16 4.85
C ILE A 82 20.01 2.19 3.92
N MET A 83 20.90 1.36 4.47
CA MET A 83 21.64 0.36 3.70
C MET A 83 20.69 -0.65 3.04
N ILE A 84 19.72 -1.19 3.77
CA ILE A 84 18.71 -2.12 3.25
C ILE A 84 17.92 -1.50 2.09
N ILE A 85 17.45 -0.26 2.27
CA ILE A 85 16.68 0.42 1.22
C ILE A 85 17.56 0.76 0.02
N ALA A 86 18.80 1.18 0.24
CA ALA A 86 19.74 1.46 -0.84
C ALA A 86 20.08 0.21 -1.65
N ILE A 87 20.31 -0.93 -0.99
CA ILE A 87 20.52 -2.23 -1.65
C ILE A 87 19.27 -2.61 -2.46
N TRP A 88 18.09 -2.50 -1.86
CA TRP A 88 16.83 -2.82 -2.55
C TRP A 88 16.61 -1.92 -3.77
N PHE A 89 16.89 -0.62 -3.64
CA PHE A 89 16.80 0.35 -4.73
C PHE A 89 17.81 0.03 -5.85
N TYR A 90 19.05 -0.29 -5.50
CA TYR A 90 20.09 -0.71 -6.44
C TYR A 90 19.66 -1.95 -7.22
N LEU A 91 19.12 -2.98 -6.55
CA LEU A 91 18.62 -4.19 -7.20
C LEU A 91 17.48 -3.87 -8.18
N CYS A 92 16.55 -2.98 -7.78
CA CYS A 92 15.45 -2.56 -8.65
C CYS A 92 15.93 -1.82 -9.91
N CYS A 93 16.95 -0.97 -9.79
CA CYS A 93 17.44 -0.14 -10.91
C CYS A 93 18.41 -0.88 -11.83
N PHE A 94 19.35 -1.66 -11.30
CA PHE A 94 20.45 -2.25 -12.07
C PHE A 94 20.30 -3.75 -12.35
N LYS A 95 19.43 -4.45 -11.61
CA LYS A 95 19.17 -5.90 -11.78
C LYS A 95 17.68 -6.16 -12.05
N LEU A 96 17.07 -5.25 -12.82
CA LEU A 96 15.65 -5.27 -13.11
C LEU A 96 15.21 -6.61 -13.70
N ASP A 97 15.97 -7.20 -14.63
CA ASP A 97 15.62 -8.47 -15.28
C ASP A 97 15.39 -9.63 -14.28
N TYR A 98 16.20 -9.71 -13.23
CA TYR A 98 16.08 -10.75 -12.19
C TYR A 98 14.91 -10.47 -11.24
N VAL A 99 14.66 -9.20 -10.93
CA VAL A 99 13.60 -8.78 -9.99
C VAL A 99 12.23 -8.77 -10.67
N TYR A 100 12.18 -8.51 -11.98
CA TYR A 100 10.95 -8.34 -12.74
C TYR A 100 10.09 -9.61 -12.72
N VAL A 101 10.74 -10.77 -12.74
CA VAL A 101 10.06 -12.07 -12.62
C VAL A 101 9.23 -12.11 -11.33
N TYR A 102 9.70 -11.52 -10.23
CA TYR A 102 8.98 -11.51 -8.94
C TYR A 102 7.95 -10.39 -8.80
N ARG A 103 7.87 -9.46 -9.76
CA ARG A 103 6.92 -8.33 -9.72
C ARG A 103 5.47 -8.79 -9.48
N HIS A 104 5.08 -9.88 -10.11
CA HIS A 104 3.72 -10.40 -9.98
C HIS A 104 3.42 -10.86 -8.54
N LEU A 105 4.40 -11.41 -7.81
CA LEU A 105 4.25 -11.79 -6.40
C LEU A 105 4.06 -10.58 -5.50
N PHE A 106 4.81 -9.50 -5.72
CA PHE A 106 4.66 -8.26 -4.95
C PHE A 106 3.30 -7.59 -5.17
N THR A 107 2.72 -7.68 -6.37
CA THR A 107 1.39 -7.10 -6.64
C THR A 107 0.23 -7.94 -6.12
N GLY A 108 0.46 -9.23 -5.84
CA GLY A 108 -0.57 -10.19 -5.40
C GLY A 108 -1.74 -10.35 -6.37
N ARG A 109 -1.61 -9.88 -7.62
CA ARG A 109 -2.68 -9.86 -8.62
C ARG A 109 -2.71 -11.14 -9.43
N ASN A 110 -1.56 -11.55 -9.95
CA ASN A 110 -1.48 -12.62 -10.94
C ASN A 110 -1.13 -13.96 -10.26
N PRO A 111 -1.54 -15.09 -10.85
CA PRO A 111 -1.08 -16.41 -10.43
C PRO A 111 0.44 -16.54 -10.63
N PHE A 112 1.02 -17.61 -10.09
CA PHE A 112 2.44 -17.90 -10.29
C PHE A 112 2.74 -18.05 -11.78
N SER A 113 3.79 -17.36 -12.25
CA SER A 113 4.31 -17.56 -13.59
C SER A 113 4.92 -18.95 -13.72
N ASP A 114 5.00 -19.48 -14.95
CA ASP A 114 5.54 -20.81 -15.21
C ASP A 114 7.00 -20.95 -14.74
N GLN A 115 7.74 -19.84 -14.68
CA GLN A 115 9.12 -19.80 -14.17
C GLN A 115 9.22 -19.96 -12.63
N VAL A 116 8.17 -19.58 -11.89
CA VAL A 116 8.18 -19.52 -10.43
C VAL A 116 7.27 -20.60 -9.81
N ILE A 117 6.40 -21.23 -10.59
CA ILE A 117 5.39 -22.19 -10.10
C ILE A 117 6.00 -23.37 -9.31
N GLY A 118 7.19 -23.83 -9.69
CA GLY A 118 7.89 -24.93 -9.02
C GLY A 118 8.35 -24.61 -7.60
N TYR A 119 8.60 -23.34 -7.29
CA TYR A 119 9.03 -22.87 -5.96
C TYR A 119 8.20 -21.67 -5.46
N GLY A 120 6.98 -21.54 -5.95
CA GLY A 120 6.11 -20.36 -5.77
C GLY A 120 5.88 -19.96 -4.32
N PRO A 121 5.50 -20.90 -3.43
CA PRO A 121 5.38 -20.65 -1.99
C PRO A 121 6.66 -20.09 -1.37
N ALA A 122 7.82 -20.66 -1.68
CA ALA A 122 9.11 -20.21 -1.16
C ALA A 122 9.46 -18.80 -1.68
N ALA A 123 9.26 -18.55 -2.97
CA ALA A 123 9.42 -17.23 -3.56
C ALA A 123 8.49 -16.19 -2.89
N ARG A 124 7.25 -16.58 -2.56
CA ARG A 124 6.29 -15.70 -1.89
C ARG A 124 6.69 -15.38 -0.46
N LEU A 125 7.17 -16.37 0.31
CA LEU A 125 7.73 -16.12 1.64
C LEU A 125 8.94 -15.19 1.59
N LEU A 126 9.80 -15.34 0.59
CA LEU A 126 10.94 -14.43 0.37
C LEU A 126 10.47 -13.01 0.04
N CYS A 127 9.48 -12.85 -0.86
CA CYS A 127 8.86 -11.54 -1.12
C CYS A 127 8.25 -10.94 0.15
N TYR A 128 7.60 -11.75 0.99
CA TYR A 128 7.03 -11.31 2.25
C TYR A 128 8.09 -10.79 3.20
N PHE A 129 9.17 -11.54 3.35
CA PHE A 129 10.31 -11.13 4.15
C PHE A 129 10.89 -9.80 3.66
N ILE A 130 11.12 -9.65 2.36
CA ILE A 130 11.61 -8.40 1.76
C ILE A 130 10.65 -7.24 2.05
N THR A 131 9.34 -7.44 1.88
CA THR A 131 8.33 -6.39 2.13
C THR A 131 8.30 -5.97 3.60
N VAL A 132 8.36 -6.92 4.55
CA VAL A 132 8.41 -6.61 5.98
C VAL A 132 9.70 -5.87 6.34
N VAL A 133 10.85 -6.33 5.84
CA VAL A 133 12.16 -5.72 6.15
C VAL A 133 12.28 -4.31 5.56
N THR A 134 11.90 -4.12 4.29
CA THR A 134 11.92 -2.80 3.65
C THR A 134 10.88 -1.85 4.26
N GLY A 135 9.69 -2.35 4.60
CA GLY A 135 8.66 -1.59 5.30
C GLY A 135 9.10 -1.16 6.70
N ALA A 136 9.72 -2.06 7.47
CA ALA A 136 10.30 -1.74 8.77
C ALA A 136 11.44 -0.73 8.65
N GLY A 137 12.31 -0.87 7.64
CA GLY A 137 13.36 0.10 7.36
C GLY A 137 12.82 1.50 7.05
N MET A 138 11.74 1.59 6.26
CA MET A 138 11.05 2.85 6.01
C MET A 138 10.52 3.48 7.31
N LEU A 139 9.91 2.69 8.19
CA LEU A 139 9.39 3.19 9.48
C LEU A 139 10.49 3.76 10.40
N VAL A 140 11.71 3.24 10.30
CA VAL A 140 12.87 3.75 11.08
C VAL A 140 13.35 5.10 10.53
N ILE A 141 13.39 5.25 9.21
CA ILE A 141 13.94 6.43 8.52
C ILE A 141 12.98 7.62 8.60
N ILE A 142 11.67 7.38 8.63
CA ILE A 142 10.68 8.45 8.66
C ILE A 142 10.96 9.41 9.84
N PRO A 143 11.10 10.71 9.57
CA PRO A 143 11.40 11.69 10.60
C PRO A 143 10.25 11.76 11.61
N LYS A 144 10.59 11.70 12.90
CA LYS A 144 9.60 11.81 13.99
C LYS A 144 9.14 13.24 14.26
N GLN A 145 9.81 14.22 13.65
CA GLN A 145 9.49 15.63 13.80
C GLN A 145 8.54 16.08 12.68
N ARG A 146 7.63 17.00 13.01
CA ARG A 146 6.75 17.59 12.01
C ARG A 146 7.57 18.47 11.08
N LEU A 147 7.64 18.07 9.81
CA LEU A 147 8.16 18.90 8.74
C LEU A 147 7.02 19.85 8.29
N PRO A 148 7.17 21.18 8.46
CA PRO A 148 6.14 22.14 8.05
C PRO A 148 5.87 22.03 6.54
N GLY A 149 4.60 22.03 6.14
CA GLY A 149 4.19 21.83 4.73
C GLY A 149 4.06 20.36 4.32
N ILE A 150 5.11 19.55 4.49
CA ILE A 150 5.07 18.12 4.08
C ILE A 150 4.11 17.31 4.95
N THR A 151 4.09 17.55 6.26
CA THR A 151 3.21 16.83 7.19
C THR A 151 1.74 17.16 6.93
N ASP A 152 1.43 18.43 6.63
CA ASP A 152 0.07 18.90 6.38
C ASP A 152 -0.45 18.39 5.03
N LEU A 153 0.39 18.39 3.99
CA LEU A 153 0.09 17.74 2.71
C LEU A 153 -0.12 16.24 2.88
N GLY A 154 0.76 15.57 3.64
CA GLY A 154 0.66 14.14 3.95
C GLY A 154 -0.68 13.77 4.60
N GLY A 155 -1.18 14.61 5.51
CA GLY A 155 -2.47 14.41 6.17
C GLY A 155 -3.70 14.48 5.25
N ARG A 156 -3.56 15.05 4.05
CA ARG A 156 -4.64 15.20 3.05
C ARG A 156 -4.53 14.26 1.86
N THR A 157 -3.58 13.33 1.86
CA THR A 157 -3.36 12.38 0.77
C THR A 157 -4.57 11.48 0.48
N LEU A 158 -5.40 11.19 1.50
CA LEU A 158 -6.65 10.45 1.32
C LEU A 158 -7.62 11.18 0.38
N ASN A 159 -7.59 12.51 0.37
CA ASN A 159 -8.46 13.34 -0.47
C ASN A 159 -8.07 13.19 -1.94
N VAL A 160 -6.77 13.17 -2.23
CA VAL A 160 -6.26 12.84 -3.59
C VAL A 160 -6.72 11.46 -4.01
N PHE A 161 -6.58 10.46 -3.14
CA PHE A 161 -6.99 9.10 -3.46
C PHE A 161 -8.50 9.01 -3.77
N PHE A 162 -9.34 9.78 -3.08
CA PHE A 162 -10.78 9.82 -3.36
C PHE A 162 -11.12 10.57 -4.66
N TRP A 163 -10.49 11.72 -4.89
CA TRP A 163 -10.88 12.66 -5.96
C TRP A 163 -10.13 12.50 -7.29
N HIS A 164 -8.93 11.90 -7.30
CA HIS A 164 -8.10 11.84 -8.51
C HIS A 164 -8.81 11.15 -9.67
N TRP A 165 -9.52 10.03 -9.44
CA TRP A 165 -10.20 9.28 -10.50
C TRP A 165 -11.45 10.01 -11.04
N PRO A 166 -12.39 10.49 -10.20
CA PRO A 166 -13.50 11.31 -10.67
C PRO A 166 -13.05 12.56 -11.42
N LEU A 167 -12.03 13.29 -10.91
CA LEU A 167 -11.52 14.49 -11.57
C LEU A 167 -10.85 14.16 -12.89
N TYR A 168 -10.07 13.08 -12.96
CA TYR A 168 -9.50 12.60 -14.21
C TYR A 168 -10.57 12.36 -15.27
N LEU A 169 -11.64 11.63 -14.93
CA LEU A 169 -12.74 11.35 -15.86
C LEU A 169 -13.44 12.62 -16.37
N ILE A 170 -13.68 13.59 -15.49
CA ILE A 170 -14.29 14.86 -15.85
C ILE A 170 -13.37 15.60 -16.83
N ILE A 171 -12.10 15.79 -16.48
CA ILE A 171 -11.16 16.56 -17.31
C ILE A 171 -10.93 15.85 -18.65
N ASP A 172 -10.80 14.52 -18.66
CA ASP A 172 -10.67 13.74 -19.90
C ASP A 172 -11.90 13.88 -20.80
N SER A 173 -13.11 13.91 -20.23
CA SER A 173 -14.35 14.08 -21.01
C SER A 173 -14.45 15.45 -21.70
N TYR A 174 -13.88 16.51 -21.11
CA TYR A 174 -13.93 17.87 -21.68
C TYR A 174 -12.71 18.24 -22.53
N PHE A 175 -11.52 17.78 -22.16
CA PHE A 175 -10.24 18.18 -22.78
C PHE A 175 -9.55 17.06 -23.54
N GLY A 176 -10.03 15.81 -23.48
CA GLY A 176 -9.43 14.67 -24.16
C GLY A 176 -7.98 14.42 -23.74
N LEU A 177 -7.70 14.35 -22.43
CA LEU A 177 -6.35 14.13 -21.89
C LEU A 177 -5.72 12.83 -22.40
N SER A 178 -6.53 11.81 -22.64
CA SER A 178 -6.15 10.54 -23.27
C SER A 178 -5.47 10.76 -24.62
N ASN A 179 -5.99 11.66 -25.45
CA ASN A 179 -5.40 11.99 -26.75
C ASN A 179 -4.00 12.62 -26.63
N LEU A 180 -3.76 13.40 -25.57
CA LEU A 180 -2.43 13.98 -25.29
C LEU A 180 -1.41 12.91 -24.88
N PHE A 181 -1.86 11.84 -24.22
CA PHE A 181 -0.99 10.73 -23.83
C PHE A 181 -0.51 9.92 -25.04
N ASP A 182 -1.37 9.73 -26.03
CA ASP A 182 -1.08 8.94 -27.23
C ASP A 182 -0.41 9.75 -28.36
N ALA A 183 -0.53 11.07 -28.36
CA ALA A 183 -0.02 11.93 -29.42
C ALA A 183 1.51 11.97 -29.55
N SER A 184 2.27 12.06 -28.44
CA SER A 184 3.74 12.09 -28.51
C SER A 184 4.45 11.82 -27.17
N LYS A 185 5.77 11.57 -27.21
CA LYS A 185 6.61 11.50 -26.01
C LYS A 185 6.56 12.79 -25.17
N PHE A 186 6.39 13.94 -25.82
CA PHE A 186 6.22 15.23 -25.15
C PHE A 186 4.83 15.37 -24.51
N GLY A 187 3.80 14.82 -25.16
CA GLY A 187 2.45 14.73 -24.62
C GLY A 187 2.39 13.93 -23.31
N LYS A 188 3.18 12.85 -23.18
CA LYS A 188 3.32 12.11 -21.93
C LYS A 188 3.92 12.94 -20.80
N ILE A 189 4.91 13.78 -21.08
CA ILE A 189 5.54 14.66 -20.07
C ILE A 189 4.53 15.71 -19.60
N ILE A 190 3.78 16.31 -20.53
CA ILE A 190 2.72 17.27 -20.22
C ILE A 190 1.64 16.60 -19.37
N TYR A 191 1.20 15.40 -19.75
CA TYR A 191 0.22 14.61 -19.00
C TYR A 191 0.66 14.36 -17.56
N PHE A 192 1.92 13.92 -17.34
CA PHE A 192 2.46 13.72 -15.99
C PHE A 192 2.53 15.03 -15.19
N SER A 193 2.90 16.13 -15.85
CA SER A 193 2.96 17.45 -15.21
C SER A 193 1.59 17.92 -14.75
N ILE A 194 0.56 17.75 -15.59
CA ILE A 194 -0.83 18.03 -15.25
C ILE A 194 -1.31 17.14 -14.09
N ALA A 195 -0.97 15.85 -14.10
CA ALA A 195 -1.36 14.93 -13.02
C ALA A 195 -0.74 15.31 -11.66
N VAL A 196 0.53 15.72 -11.64
CA VAL A 196 1.20 16.21 -10.42
C VAL A 196 0.58 17.52 -9.96
N PHE A 197 0.32 18.45 -10.87
CA PHE A 197 -0.33 19.72 -10.57
C PHE A 197 -1.73 19.51 -10.00
N LEU A 198 -2.54 18.67 -10.63
CA LEU A 198 -3.89 18.34 -10.16
C LEU A 198 -3.86 17.70 -8.77
N SER A 199 -2.93 16.77 -8.53
CA SER A 199 -2.75 16.15 -7.22
C SER A 199 -2.41 17.18 -6.15
N TYR A 200 -1.52 18.12 -6.45
CA TYR A 200 -1.17 19.23 -5.56
C TYR A 200 -2.36 20.16 -5.29
N VAL A 201 -3.13 20.50 -6.33
CA VAL A 201 -4.35 21.33 -6.20
C VAL A 201 -5.37 20.67 -5.29
N ILE A 202 -5.60 19.36 -5.44
CA ILE A 202 -6.52 18.60 -4.57
C ILE A 202 -6.01 18.58 -3.11
N LEU A 203 -4.69 18.47 -2.90
CA LEU A 203 -4.07 18.53 -1.56
C LEU A 203 -4.17 19.91 -0.91
N ALA A 204 -4.03 20.97 -1.70
CA ALA A 204 -3.98 22.34 -1.23
C ALA A 204 -5.38 22.92 -0.92
N LEU A 205 -6.39 22.53 -1.70
CA LEU A 205 -7.72 23.12 -1.64
C LEU A 205 -8.61 22.48 -0.56
N LYS A 206 -8.92 23.27 0.47
CA LYS A 206 -9.86 22.96 1.57
C LYS A 206 -11.23 22.39 1.16
N PRO A 207 -11.89 22.77 0.04
CA PRO A 207 -13.20 22.18 -0.30
C PRO A 207 -13.15 20.66 -0.55
N PHE A 208 -12.02 20.12 -0.99
CA PHE A 208 -11.88 18.68 -1.22
C PHE A 208 -11.73 17.86 0.08
N ASP A 209 -11.42 18.52 1.21
CA ASP A 209 -11.41 17.90 2.54
C ASP A 209 -12.84 17.65 3.07
N TYR A 210 -13.83 18.42 2.60
CA TYR A 210 -15.18 18.46 3.17
C TYR A 210 -15.89 17.09 3.28
N PRO A 211 -16.04 16.29 2.20
CA PRO A 211 -16.76 15.02 2.28
C PRO A 211 -16.11 14.03 3.25
N LEU A 212 -14.78 13.99 3.29
CA LEU A 212 -14.05 13.06 4.16
C LEU A 212 -14.10 13.49 5.63
N VAL A 213 -14.11 14.80 5.91
CA VAL A 213 -14.33 15.33 7.27
C VAL A 213 -15.74 14.97 7.78
N VAL A 214 -16.77 15.05 6.94
CA VAL A 214 -18.15 14.69 7.30
C VAL A 214 -18.27 13.20 7.64
N ILE A 215 -17.68 12.33 6.81
CA ILE A 215 -17.67 10.88 7.06
C ILE A 215 -16.94 10.56 8.37
N LYS A 216 -15.75 11.15 8.57
CA LYS A 216 -14.95 10.92 9.78
C LYS A 216 -15.68 11.35 11.05
N ARG A 217 -16.35 12.51 11.04
CA ARG A 217 -17.17 12.97 12.17
C ARG A 217 -18.33 12.00 12.47
N SER A 218 -18.97 11.46 11.43
CA SER A 218 -20.11 10.55 11.57
C SER A 218 -19.70 9.20 12.16
N CYS A 219 -18.55 8.66 11.76
CA CYS A 219 -18.01 7.41 12.33
C CYS A 219 -17.52 7.59 13.78
N LEU A 220 -16.79 8.67 14.08
CA LEU A 220 -16.27 8.92 15.44
C LEU A 220 -17.39 9.23 16.45
N ARG A 221 -18.46 9.90 16.02
CA ARG A 221 -19.62 10.19 16.89
C ARG A 221 -20.39 8.93 17.31
N LYS A 222 -20.25 7.82 16.59
CA LYS A 222 -20.86 6.52 16.94
C LYS A 222 -20.09 5.80 18.06
N ASN A 223 -18.76 5.95 18.12
CA ASN A 223 -17.94 5.29 19.14
C ASN A 223 -18.10 5.91 20.55
N HIS A 224 -18.48 7.18 20.66
CA HIS A 224 -18.78 7.83 21.95
C HIS A 224 -20.19 7.55 22.49
N LYS A 225 -21.01 6.74 21.81
CA LYS A 225 -22.36 6.36 22.28
C LYS A 225 -22.42 4.97 22.92
N PHE A 226 -21.28 4.28 23.03
CA PHE A 226 -21.16 2.95 23.61
C PHE A 226 -20.13 2.88 24.76
N GLU A 227 -19.73 4.04 25.30
CA GLU A 227 -19.06 4.13 26.61
C GLU A 227 -20.07 4.65 27.65
#